data_AF-A0AAW7JNL6-F1
#
_entry.id   AF-A0AAW7JNL6-F1
#
_cell.length_a   1.000
_cell.length_b   1.000
_cell.length_c   1.000
_cell.angle_alpha   90.00
_cell.angle_beta   90.00
_cell.angle_gamma   90.00
#
_symmetry.space_group_name_H-M   'P 1'
#
loop_
_entity.id
_entity.type
_entity.pdbx_description
1 polymer ?
#
loop_
_entity_poly.entity_id
_entity_poly.type
_entity_poly.pdbx_seq_one_letter_code
_entity_poly.pdbx_strand_id
1 'polypeptide(L)'
;MRNIEWAFLFLLSGIGIALANFVGFHVGIIESLPGIAVLLVISFLGMLCTKIIPLKLPIVAYVSIIGLLAACPVSPIRDFVVASVGAINLTAPLTLVGAFAGISISDQLGFFAKQGGKMVVVGVLFMTGSFVLTAIIAQALLMLTGAI
;
A
#
# COMPACT_ATOMS: atom_id res chain seq x y z
N MET A 1 -25.54 -5.37 -0.53
CA MET A 1 -24.56 -6.00 -1.44
C MET A 1 -23.18 -5.35 -1.25
N ARG A 2 -22.99 -4.09 -1.65
CA ARG A 2 -21.68 -3.39 -1.58
C ARG A 2 -21.01 -3.30 -0.20
N ASN A 3 -21.74 -3.12 0.90
CA ASN A 3 -21.14 -2.97 2.24
C ASN A 3 -20.58 -4.28 2.82
N ILE A 4 -21.12 -5.43 2.43
CA ILE A 4 -20.69 -6.76 2.90
C ILE A 4 -19.37 -7.15 2.20
N GLU A 5 -19.24 -6.82 0.92
CA GLU A 5 -18.00 -6.99 0.15
C GLU A 5 -16.85 -6.18 0.78
N TRP A 6 -17.09 -4.92 1.14
CA TRP A 6 -16.08 -4.09 1.82
C TRP A 6 -15.66 -4.67 3.17
N ALA A 7 -16.62 -5.13 3.98
CA ALA A 7 -16.31 -5.77 5.26
C ALA A 7 -15.50 -7.06 5.09
N PHE A 8 -15.84 -7.87 4.08
CA PHE A 8 -15.11 -9.08 3.74
C PHE A 8 -13.68 -8.77 3.27
N LEU A 9 -13.50 -7.75 2.42
CA LEU A 9 -12.18 -7.32 1.95
C LEU A 9 -11.31 -6.79 3.10
N PHE A 10 -11.88 -6.04 4.04
CA PHE A 10 -11.16 -5.59 5.24
C PHE A 10 -10.73 -6.74 6.13
N LEU A 11 -11.63 -7.71 6.34
CA LEU A 11 -11.34 -8.88 7.16
C LEU A 11 -10.29 -9.78 6.50
N LEU A 12 -10.40 -10.01 5.20
CA LEU A 12 -9.43 -10.76 4.41
C LEU A 12 -8.06 -10.06 4.40
N SER A 13 -8.04 -8.73 4.26
CA SER A 13 -6.82 -7.93 4.32
C SER A 13 -6.18 -8.00 5.72
N GLY A 14 -6.96 -7.84 6.79
CA GLY A 14 -6.46 -7.93 8.17
C GLY A 14 -5.84 -9.31 8.49
N ILE A 15 -6.55 -10.39 8.15
CA ILE A 15 -6.06 -11.77 8.33
C ILE A 15 -4.84 -12.02 7.44
N GLY A 16 -4.87 -11.58 6.18
CA GLY A 16 -3.77 -11.73 5.25
C GLY A 16 -2.51 -11.00 5.73
N ILE A 17 -2.63 -9.79 6.29
CA ILE A 17 -1.49 -9.01 6.77
C ILE A 17 -0.93 -9.67 8.04
N ALA A 18 -1.78 -10.17 8.93
CA ALA A 18 -1.36 -10.92 10.11
C ALA A 18 -0.59 -12.21 9.73
N LEU A 19 -1.11 -12.97 8.77
CA LEU A 19 -0.43 -14.17 8.24
C LEU A 19 0.89 -13.82 7.55
N ALA A 20 0.92 -12.80 6.71
CA ALA A 20 2.14 -12.38 6.00
C ALA A 20 3.21 -11.83 6.96
N ASN A 21 2.82 -11.14 8.03
CA ASN A 21 3.75 -10.71 9.08
C ASN A 21 4.33 -11.88 9.88
N PHE A 22 3.48 -12.86 10.23
CA PHE A 22 3.90 -14.03 10.99
C PHE A 22 4.81 -14.97 10.18
N VAL A 23 4.40 -15.30 8.96
CA VAL A 23 5.09 -16.27 8.09
C VAL A 23 6.27 -15.63 7.35
N GLY A 24 6.13 -14.38 6.91
CA GLY A 24 7.12 -13.73 6.05
C GLY A 24 8.20 -12.94 6.80
N PHE A 25 7.89 -12.39 7.97
CA PHE A 25 8.78 -11.43 8.64
C PHE A 25 9.12 -11.76 10.10
N HIS A 26 8.60 -12.88 10.64
CA HIS A 26 8.81 -13.31 12.03
C HIS A 26 8.58 -12.22 13.08
N VAL A 27 7.73 -11.23 12.78
CA VAL A 27 7.31 -10.24 13.78
C VAL A 27 6.18 -10.86 14.60
N GLY A 28 6.23 -10.70 15.93
CA GLY A 28 5.19 -11.20 16.81
C GLY A 28 3.83 -10.64 16.39
N ILE A 29 2.85 -11.52 16.21
CA ILE A 29 1.46 -11.16 15.85
C ILE A 29 0.90 -10.09 16.81
N ILE A 30 1.34 -10.13 18.08
CA ILE A 30 0.95 -9.21 19.15
C ILE A 30 1.56 -7.81 18.96
N GLU A 31 2.81 -7.71 18.49
CA GLU A 31 3.48 -6.42 18.23
C GLU A 31 2.98 -5.76 16.94
N SER A 32 2.59 -6.57 15.94
CA SER A 32 2.04 -6.07 14.67
C SER A 32 0.54 -5.76 14.72
N LEU A 33 -0.19 -6.26 15.71
CA LEU A 33 -1.63 -6.04 15.85
C LEU A 33 -2.04 -4.54 15.90
N PRO A 34 -1.39 -3.67 16.70
CA PRO A 34 -1.81 -2.27 16.81
C PRO A 34 -1.69 -1.51 15.49
N GLY A 35 -0.64 -1.72 14.71
CA GLY A 35 -0.54 -1.03 13.42
C GLY A 35 -1.42 -1.62 12.33
N ILE A 36 -1.77 -2.93 12.36
CA ILE A 36 -2.77 -3.50 11.45
C ILE A 36 -4.11 -2.81 11.73
N ALA A 37 -4.46 -2.65 13.01
CA ALA A 37 -5.67 -1.93 13.41
C ALA A 37 -5.63 -0.47 12.94
N VAL A 38 -4.51 0.25 13.10
CA VAL A 38 -4.36 1.63 12.62
C VAL A 38 -4.53 1.70 11.09
N LEU A 39 -3.90 0.81 10.33
CA LEU A 39 -4.02 0.76 8.87
C LEU A 39 -5.46 0.48 8.42
N LEU A 40 -6.16 -0.44 9.10
CA LEU A 40 -7.57 -0.74 8.83
C LEU A 40 -8.47 0.46 9.15
N VAL A 41 -8.24 1.16 10.26
CA VAL A 41 -9.00 2.37 10.65
C VAL A 41 -8.80 3.49 9.64
N ILE A 42 -7.56 3.77 9.23
CA ILE A 42 -7.25 4.80 8.22
C ILE A 42 -7.92 4.44 6.88
N SER A 43 -7.86 3.17 6.48
CA SER A 43 -8.47 2.70 5.24
C SER A 43 -10.00 2.79 5.28
N PHE A 44 -10.61 2.51 6.43
CA PHE A 44 -12.05 2.68 6.65
C PHE A 44 -12.47 4.16 6.58
N LEU A 45 -11.71 5.06 7.21
CA LEU A 45 -11.95 6.51 7.11
C LEU A 45 -11.82 7.01 5.66
N GLY A 46 -10.80 6.56 4.92
CA GLY A 46 -10.64 6.89 3.51
C GLY A 46 -11.80 6.45 2.63
N MET A 47 -12.37 5.27 2.91
CA MET A 47 -13.58 4.80 2.23
C MET A 47 -14.80 5.67 2.57
N LEU A 48 -15.00 6.02 3.84
CA LEU A 48 -16.10 6.89 4.25
C LEU A 48 -15.99 8.26 3.58
N CYS A 49 -14.79 8.85 3.56
CA CYS A 49 -14.53 10.12 2.87
C CYS A 49 -14.82 10.04 1.37
N THR A 50 -14.46 8.93 0.71
CA THR A 50 -14.78 8.74 -0.72
C THR A 50 -16.29 8.71 -0.99
N LYS A 51 -17.09 8.29 -0.02
CA LYS A 51 -18.55 8.23 -0.14
C LYS A 51 -19.23 9.58 0.14
N ILE A 52 -18.60 10.42 0.97
CA ILE A 52 -19.10 11.74 1.37
C ILE A 52 -18.68 12.82 0.36
N ILE A 53 -17.47 12.70 -0.20
CA ILE A 53 -16.87 13.68 -1.09
C ILE A 53 -16.95 13.15 -2.53
N PRO A 54 -17.79 13.71 -3.41
CA PRO A 54 -18.00 13.23 -4.79
C PRO A 54 -16.88 13.67 -5.76
N LEU A 55 -15.64 13.81 -5.27
CA LEU A 55 -14.48 14.04 -6.12
C LEU A 55 -14.06 12.68 -6.73
N LYS A 56 -13.85 12.65 -8.05
CA LYS A 56 -13.43 11.47 -8.84
C LYS A 56 -11.98 11.05 -8.57
N LEU A 57 -11.54 11.10 -7.32
CA LEU A 57 -10.22 10.63 -6.92
C LEU A 57 -10.28 9.14 -6.56
N PRO A 58 -9.24 8.37 -6.88
CA PRO A 58 -9.16 6.97 -6.47
C PRO A 58 -9.14 6.88 -4.93
N ILE A 59 -9.74 5.83 -4.37
CA ILE A 59 -9.80 5.59 -2.92
C ILE A 59 -8.40 5.64 -2.28
N VAL A 60 -7.40 5.14 -3.00
CA VAL A 60 -5.99 5.14 -2.58
C VAL A 60 -5.50 6.56 -2.27
N ALA A 61 -5.90 7.57 -3.05
CA ALA A 61 -5.51 8.96 -2.81
C ALA A 61 -6.08 9.50 -1.48
N TYR A 62 -7.36 9.19 -1.18
CA TYR A 62 -7.97 9.59 0.09
C TYR A 62 -7.29 8.91 1.28
N VAL A 63 -7.01 7.60 1.19
CA VAL A 63 -6.31 6.86 2.23
C VAL A 63 -4.90 7.43 2.46
N SER A 64 -4.17 7.75 1.38
CA SER A 64 -2.84 8.38 1.48
C SER A 64 -2.89 9.77 2.12
N ILE A 65 -3.87 10.61 1.79
CA ILE A 65 -4.02 11.94 2.38
C ILE A 65 -4.36 11.83 3.88
N ILE A 66 -5.30 10.97 4.25
CA ILE A 66 -5.69 10.78 5.66
C ILE A 66 -4.53 10.17 6.45
N GLY A 67 -3.80 9.20 5.89
CA GLY A 67 -2.60 8.64 6.50
C GLY A 67 -1.52 9.71 6.71
N LEU A 68 -1.29 10.56 5.71
CA LEU A 68 -0.34 11.67 5.82
C LEU A 68 -0.76 12.67 6.91
N LEU A 69 -2.04 13.04 6.97
CA LEU A 69 -2.57 13.93 8.00
C LEU A 69 -2.45 13.30 9.40
N ALA A 70 -2.74 12.01 9.54
CA ALA A 70 -2.62 11.29 10.80
C ALA A 70 -1.16 11.17 11.29
N ALA A 71 -0.20 11.07 10.36
CA ALA A 71 1.24 11.01 10.64
C ALA A 71 1.93 12.39 10.72
N CYS A 72 1.24 13.47 10.33
CA CYS A 72 1.77 14.82 10.31
C CYS A 72 2.09 15.31 11.73
N PRO A 73 3.17 16.10 11.96
CA PRO A 73 3.51 16.73 13.25
C PRO A 73 2.37 17.50 13.94
N VAL A 74 1.34 17.90 13.19
CA VAL A 74 0.17 18.64 13.69
C VAL A 74 -0.85 17.72 14.38
N SER A 75 -0.78 16.40 14.17
CA SER A 75 -1.74 15.43 14.70
C SER A 75 -1.37 14.96 16.13
N PRO A 76 -2.30 15.03 17.11
CA PRO A 76 -2.05 14.57 18.48
C PRO A 76 -1.91 13.05 18.63
N ILE A 77 -2.17 12.28 17.56
CA ILE A 77 -2.11 10.81 17.55
C ILE A 77 -0.84 10.32 16.81
N ARG A 78 0.05 11.24 16.43
CA ARG A 78 1.24 10.96 15.61
C ARG A 78 2.15 9.89 16.21
N ASP A 79 2.57 10.05 17.47
CA ASP A 79 3.53 9.11 18.09
C ASP A 79 2.97 7.68 18.11
N PHE A 80 1.68 7.53 18.37
CA PHE A 80 1.01 6.23 18.33
C PHE A 80 0.92 5.66 16.90
N VAL A 81 0.56 6.47 15.90
CA VAL A 81 0.47 6.03 14.50
C VAL A 81 1.84 5.66 13.95
N VAL A 82 2.85 6.50 14.17
CA VAL A 82 4.21 6.27 13.66
C VAL A 82 4.86 5.08 14.36
N ALA A 83 4.73 4.95 15.68
CA ALA A 83 5.25 3.78 16.41
C ALA A 83 4.53 2.49 16.01
N SER A 84 3.21 2.53 15.86
CA SER A 84 2.42 1.34 15.50
C SER A 84 2.65 0.89 14.06
N VAL A 85 2.78 1.83 13.11
CA VAL A 85 3.09 1.52 11.71
C VAL A 85 4.55 1.11 11.55
N GLY A 86 5.47 1.72 12.33
CA GLY A 86 6.88 1.34 12.36
C GLY A 86 7.13 -0.06 12.92
N ALA A 87 6.24 -0.57 13.77
CA ALA A 87 6.28 -1.94 14.28
C ALA A 87 5.84 -3.01 13.25
N ILE A 88 5.45 -2.60 12.03
CA ILE A 88 4.94 -3.51 11.00
C ILE A 88 5.77 -3.44 9.73
N ASN A 89 5.97 -4.60 9.12
CA ASN A 89 6.49 -4.68 7.77
C ASN A 89 5.41 -4.35 6.74
N LEU A 90 5.50 -3.16 6.13
CA LEU A 90 4.61 -2.74 5.03
C LEU A 90 4.73 -3.65 3.79
N THR A 91 5.74 -4.51 3.73
CA THR A 91 5.88 -5.55 2.72
C THR A 91 4.77 -6.60 2.80
N ALA A 92 4.19 -6.86 3.98
CA ALA A 92 3.11 -7.82 4.13
C ALA A 92 1.86 -7.46 3.28
N PRO A 93 1.31 -6.23 3.36
CA PRO A 93 0.27 -5.76 2.45
C PRO A 93 0.66 -5.85 0.96
N LEU A 94 1.91 -5.48 0.62
CA LEU A 94 2.42 -5.54 -0.77
C LEU A 94 2.43 -6.98 -1.30
N THR A 95 2.82 -7.95 -0.49
CA THR A 95 2.80 -9.38 -0.84
C THR A 95 1.38 -9.86 -1.13
N LEU A 96 0.38 -9.44 -0.35
CA LEU A 96 -1.02 -9.81 -0.63
C LEU A 96 -1.51 -9.23 -1.95
N VAL A 97 -1.24 -7.96 -2.21
CA VAL A 97 -1.62 -7.32 -3.48
C VAL A 97 -0.92 -8.03 -4.65
N GLY A 98 0.35 -8.37 -4.49
CA GLY A 98 1.10 -9.18 -5.46
C GLY A 98 0.48 -10.56 -5.69
N ALA A 99 0.05 -11.24 -4.62
CA ALA A 99 -0.62 -12.53 -4.70
C ALA A 99 -1.98 -12.44 -5.43
N PHE A 100 -2.81 -11.44 -5.10
CA PHE A 100 -4.08 -11.22 -5.79
C PHE A 100 -3.87 -10.85 -7.27
N ALA A 101 -2.87 -10.02 -7.57
CA ALA A 101 -2.49 -9.70 -8.94
C ALA A 101 -2.05 -10.96 -9.70
N GLY A 102 -1.21 -11.81 -9.09
CA GLY A 102 -0.79 -13.08 -9.67
C GLY A 102 -1.95 -14.04 -9.94
N ILE A 103 -2.87 -14.19 -8.97
CA ILE A 103 -4.09 -15.00 -9.14
C ILE A 103 -4.96 -14.44 -10.27
N SER A 104 -5.11 -13.12 -10.38
CA SER A 104 -5.91 -12.50 -11.45
C SER A 104 -5.37 -12.76 -12.86
N ILE A 105 -4.06 -13.03 -12.99
CA ILE A 105 -3.38 -13.31 -14.26
C ILE A 105 -3.36 -14.80 -14.59
N SER A 106 -3.72 -15.67 -13.63
CA SER A 106 -3.62 -17.13 -13.78
C SER A 106 -4.42 -17.70 -14.97
N ASP A 107 -5.55 -17.09 -15.31
CA ASP A 107 -6.38 -17.50 -16.46
C ASP A 107 -5.79 -17.06 -17.83
N GLN A 108 -4.88 -16.08 -17.83
CA GLN A 108 -4.27 -15.51 -19.03
C GLN A 108 -2.85 -15.99 -19.29
N LEU A 109 -2.38 -17.03 -18.56
CA LEU A 109 -1.00 -17.53 -18.66
C LEU A 109 -0.60 -17.92 -20.09
N GLY A 110 -1.52 -18.43 -20.90
CA GLY A 110 -1.25 -18.77 -22.31
C GLY A 110 -0.95 -17.54 -23.18
N PHE A 111 -1.62 -16.41 -22.94
CA PHE A 111 -1.35 -15.15 -23.62
C PHE A 111 -0.02 -14.55 -23.13
N PHE A 112 0.22 -14.59 -21.82
CA PHE A 112 1.50 -14.20 -21.22
C PHE A 112 2.67 -15.03 -21.75
N ALA A 113 2.53 -16.33 -21.96
CA ALA A 113 3.60 -17.15 -22.51
C ALA A 113 3.96 -16.77 -23.95
N LYS A 114 2.95 -16.45 -24.79
CA LYS A 114 3.18 -16.00 -26.16
C LYS A 114 3.75 -14.57 -26.25
N GLN A 115 3.40 -13.69 -25.31
CA GLN A 115 3.81 -12.28 -25.32
C GLN A 115 4.90 -11.94 -24.28
N GLY A 116 5.37 -12.92 -23.52
CA GLY A 116 6.17 -12.74 -22.32
C GLY A 116 7.48 -12.00 -22.55
N GLY A 117 8.18 -12.32 -23.65
CA GLY A 117 9.42 -11.62 -24.01
C GLY A 117 9.23 -10.11 -24.19
N LYS A 118 8.11 -9.67 -24.79
CA LYS A 118 7.80 -8.24 -24.94
C LYS A 118 7.41 -7.61 -23.60
N MET A 119 6.64 -8.33 -22.79
CA MET A 119 6.24 -7.85 -21.45
C MET A 119 7.43 -7.68 -20.51
N VAL A 120 8.42 -8.57 -20.55
CA VAL A 120 9.64 -8.45 -19.74
C VAL A 120 10.42 -7.18 -20.12
N VAL A 121 10.63 -6.94 -21.42
CA VAL A 121 11.34 -5.73 -21.87
C VAL A 121 10.60 -4.46 -21.46
N VAL A 122 9.27 -4.42 -21.64
CA VAL A 122 8.44 -3.28 -21.20
C VAL A 122 8.52 -3.10 -19.68
N GLY A 123 8.48 -4.19 -18.90
CA GLY A 123 8.60 -4.15 -17.45
C GLY A 123 9.94 -3.59 -16.97
N VAL A 124 11.06 -4.04 -17.57
CA VAL A 124 12.40 -3.53 -17.25
C VAL A 124 12.52 -2.04 -17.59
N LEU A 125 12.07 -1.64 -18.77
CA LEU A 125 12.09 -0.23 -19.17
C LEU A 125 11.21 0.64 -18.28
N PHE A 126 10.03 0.16 -17.89
CA PHE A 126 9.12 0.88 -16.99
C PHE A 126 9.71 1.04 -15.58
N MET A 127 10.25 -0.03 -14.99
CA MET A 127 10.87 0.03 -13.66
C MET A 127 12.11 0.93 -13.66
N THR A 128 12.95 0.80 -14.69
CA THR A 128 14.14 1.66 -14.85
C THR A 128 13.73 3.12 -15.05
N GLY A 129 12.76 3.40 -15.92
CA GLY A 129 12.29 4.76 -16.21
C GLY A 129 11.66 5.43 -14.98
N SER A 130 10.82 4.71 -14.25
CA SER A 130 10.20 5.21 -13.01
C SER A 130 11.25 5.54 -11.95
N PHE A 131 12.24 4.65 -11.76
CA PHE A 131 13.33 4.87 -10.82
C PHE A 131 14.18 6.08 -11.21
N VAL A 132 14.63 6.15 -12.47
CA VAL A 132 15.49 7.25 -12.96
C VAL A 132 14.78 8.59 -12.85
N LEU A 133 13.51 8.69 -13.25
CA LEU A 133 12.75 9.94 -13.14
C LEU A 133 12.59 10.38 -11.68
N THR A 134 12.26 9.44 -10.79
CA THR A 134 12.12 9.72 -9.36
C THR A 134 13.46 10.14 -8.75
N ALA A 135 14.57 9.51 -9.14
CA ALA A 135 15.91 9.84 -8.68
C ALA A 135 16.33 11.25 -9.12
N ILE A 136 16.06 11.63 -10.37
CA ILE A 136 16.35 12.98 -10.89
C ILE A 136 15.56 14.03 -10.11
N ILE A 137 14.27 13.82 -9.88
CA ILE A 137 13.43 14.75 -9.10
C ILE A 137 13.93 14.85 -7.67
N ALA A 138 14.25 13.72 -7.03
CA ALA A 138 14.80 13.69 -5.68
C ALA A 138 16.12 14.46 -5.60
N GLN A 139 17.04 14.26 -6.56
CA GLN A 139 18.31 14.96 -6.60
C GLN A 139 18.14 16.47 -6.82
N ALA A 140 17.23 16.89 -7.71
CA ALA A 140 16.92 18.30 -7.92
C ALA A 140 16.33 18.97 -6.67
N LEU A 141 15.42 18.28 -5.97
CA LEU A 141 14.82 18.77 -4.72
C LEU A 141 15.85 18.84 -3.58
N LEU A 142 16.73 17.85 -3.46
CA LEU A 142 17.76 17.82 -2.42
C LEU A 142 18.82 18.90 -2.63
N MET A 143 19.22 19.16 -3.88
CA MET A 143 20.08 20.29 -4.25
C MET A 143 19.42 21.64 -3.92
N LEU A 144 18.12 21.77 -4.19
CA LEU A 144 17.39 23.02 -3.94
C LEU A 144 17.15 23.28 -2.45
N THR A 145 17.00 22.22 -1.65
CA THR A 145 16.86 22.31 -0.18
C THR A 145 18.21 22.36 0.55
N GLY A 146 19.34 22.26 -0.16
CA GLY A 146 20.69 22.33 0.40
C GLY A 146 21.07 21.13 1.28
N ALA A 147 20.35 20.02 1.15
CA ALA A 147 20.67 18.77 1.84
C ALA A 147 21.85 18.03 1.20
N ILE A 148 22.20 18.37 -0.04
CA ILE A 148 23.37 17.92 -0.81
C ILE A 148 23.85 19.07 -1.69
#